data_AF-V9DY17-F1
#
_entry.id   AF-V9DY17-F1
#
_cell.length_a   1.000
_cell.length_b   1.000
_cell.length_c   1.000
_cell.angle_alpha   90.00
_cell.angle_beta   90.00
_cell.angle_gamma   90.00
#
_symmetry.space_group_name_H-M   'P 1'
#
loop_
_entity.id
_entity.type
_entity.pdbx_description
1 polymer ?
#
loop_
_entity_poly.entity_id
_entity_poly.type
_entity_poly.pdbx_seq_one_letter_code
_entity_poly.pdbx_strand_id
1 'polypeptide(L)'
;MQSPPVSPSKSSASPTKSEFLYKVIIIGTQAVGKTNLLSVAARGEQFDERSAPTLQPEFVTVKVQRPDWKFGEPNQFIRAQVWDTAGQERFQAISSSHYRRANGALIVYDVSDKNTFNDIFPGGKSGCQWLTALKDNSDPSLLAAVMLVENKVDKLNETSGAKTKFVKDQDVKRVLSETVFKTPKLGLGWLHDAKPEETVPFRIANSLMFARTSARNNTAELFEQSEKAVPGRALTIQGLSLDGLPLPEFMKQQQPPKLEYEPNLGVKTISQALEALVLRIYTRSKNIEAGASKPSGKAFSLHDKAETTQNNSCC
;
A
#
# COMPACT_ATOMS: atom_id res chain seq x y z
N MET A 1 27.23 12.07 -63.72
CA MET A 1 26.65 10.96 -62.93
C MET A 1 26.89 11.27 -61.45
N GLN A 2 25.87 11.76 -60.75
CA GLN A 2 25.92 12.03 -59.31
C GLN A 2 25.33 10.83 -58.57
N SER A 3 26.01 10.38 -57.52
CA SER A 3 25.60 9.29 -56.63
C SER A 3 24.32 9.66 -55.86
N PRO A 4 23.43 8.71 -55.57
CA PRO A 4 22.20 8.99 -54.83
C PRO A 4 22.49 9.23 -53.33
N PRO A 5 21.63 9.95 -52.61
CA PRO A 5 21.82 10.24 -51.19
C PRO A 5 21.61 8.97 -50.35
N VAL A 6 22.49 8.78 -49.35
CA VAL A 6 22.40 7.69 -48.37
C VAL A 6 21.22 7.99 -47.42
N SER A 7 20.21 7.14 -47.46
CA SER A 7 19.11 7.14 -46.49
C SER A 7 19.64 6.91 -45.07
N PRO A 8 19.19 7.65 -44.05
CA PRO A 8 19.61 7.37 -42.68
C PRO A 8 19.07 6.00 -42.27
N SER A 9 19.99 5.11 -41.90
CA SER A 9 19.68 3.81 -41.35
C SER A 9 18.79 3.99 -40.11
N LYS A 10 17.56 3.48 -40.16
CA LYS A 10 16.74 3.25 -38.97
C LYS A 10 17.55 2.33 -38.06
N SER A 11 18.16 2.88 -37.01
CA SER A 11 18.68 2.08 -35.92
C SER A 11 17.48 1.42 -35.25
N SER A 12 17.29 0.14 -35.54
CA SER A 12 16.42 -0.73 -34.75
C SER A 12 17.01 -0.78 -33.34
N ALA A 13 16.53 0.10 -32.46
CA ALA A 13 16.76 -0.04 -31.03
C ALA A 13 16.29 -1.44 -30.65
N SER A 14 17.22 -2.28 -30.22
CA SER A 14 16.89 -3.47 -29.43
C SER A 14 15.99 -3.03 -28.28
N PRO A 15 15.01 -3.83 -27.83
CA PRO A 15 14.19 -3.47 -26.68
C PRO A 15 15.13 -3.29 -25.49
N THR A 16 15.42 -2.03 -25.15
CA THR A 16 16.17 -1.66 -23.97
C THR A 16 15.48 -2.32 -22.79
N LYS A 17 16.23 -3.07 -21.97
CA LYS A 17 15.78 -3.65 -20.69
C LYS A 17 14.77 -2.71 -20.04
N SER A 18 13.55 -3.19 -19.83
CA SER A 18 12.41 -2.39 -19.37
C SER A 18 12.80 -1.45 -18.25
N GLU A 19 12.54 -0.17 -18.46
CA GLU A 19 12.62 0.83 -17.40
C GLU A 19 11.57 0.48 -16.34
N PHE A 20 11.97 0.41 -15.06
CA PHE A 20 11.02 0.20 -13.96
C PHE A 20 10.25 1.49 -13.70
N LEU A 21 9.24 1.75 -14.55
CA LEU A 21 8.37 2.91 -14.48
C LEU A 21 6.96 2.47 -14.07
N TYR A 22 6.52 2.93 -12.89
CA TYR A 22 5.20 2.62 -12.35
C TYR A 22 4.31 3.85 -12.29
N LYS A 23 3.03 3.67 -12.56
CA LYS A 23 1.98 4.68 -12.36
C LYS A 23 1.31 4.45 -11.01
N VAL A 24 1.33 5.47 -10.15
CA VAL A 24 0.60 5.50 -8.89
C VAL A 24 -0.42 6.62 -8.95
N ILE A 25 -1.63 6.39 -8.48
CA ILE A 25 -2.67 7.43 -8.41
C ILE A 25 -2.99 7.77 -6.95
N ILE A 26 -3.28 9.04 -6.66
CA ILE A 26 -3.78 9.48 -5.35
C ILE A 26 -5.27 9.80 -5.48
N ILE A 27 -6.10 9.15 -4.68
CA ILE A 27 -7.56 9.30 -4.72
C ILE A 27 -8.09 9.63 -3.32
N GLY A 28 -9.20 10.36 -3.25
CA GLY A 28 -9.81 10.72 -1.98
C GLY A 28 -10.56 12.04 -2.07
N THR A 29 -11.50 12.24 -1.16
CA THR A 29 -12.41 13.39 -1.15
C THR A 29 -11.66 14.73 -1.20
N GLN A 30 -12.27 15.77 -1.76
CA GLN A 30 -11.69 17.11 -1.78
C GLN A 30 -11.22 17.55 -0.39
N ALA A 31 -10.10 18.28 -0.35
CA ALA A 31 -9.52 18.86 0.86
C ALA A 31 -8.98 17.86 1.90
N VAL A 32 -8.91 16.55 1.61
CA VAL A 32 -8.21 15.58 2.49
C VAL A 32 -6.69 15.79 2.56
N GLY A 33 -6.11 16.59 1.66
CA GLY A 33 -4.71 16.98 1.68
C GLY A 33 -3.79 16.23 0.71
N LYS A 34 -4.32 15.69 -0.40
CA LYS A 34 -3.56 14.93 -1.41
C LYS A 34 -2.38 15.70 -2.00
N THR A 35 -2.61 16.93 -2.45
CA THR A 35 -1.59 17.81 -3.02
C THR A 35 -0.48 18.12 -2.02
N ASN A 36 -0.83 18.55 -0.80
CA ASN A 36 0.14 18.81 0.26
C ASN A 36 0.95 17.57 0.65
N LEU A 37 0.30 16.40 0.74
CA LEU A 37 1.01 15.12 0.95
C LEU A 37 2.05 14.88 -0.14
N LEU A 38 1.68 15.07 -1.42
CA LEU A 38 2.59 14.81 -2.53
C LEU A 38 3.72 15.85 -2.64
N SER A 39 3.41 17.13 -2.44
CA SER A 39 4.39 18.23 -2.38
C SER A 39 5.46 17.94 -1.33
N VAL A 40 5.05 17.61 -0.11
CA VAL A 40 5.97 17.31 0.99
C VAL A 40 6.75 16.02 0.72
N ALA A 41 6.07 14.94 0.30
CA ALA A 41 6.68 13.63 0.14
C ALA A 41 7.65 13.53 -1.03
N ALA A 42 7.29 14.09 -2.19
CA ALA A 42 7.99 13.86 -3.44
C ALA A 42 8.80 15.07 -3.92
N ARG A 43 8.42 16.30 -3.54
CA ARG A 43 9.11 17.53 -3.92
C ARG A 43 9.96 18.11 -2.79
N GLY A 44 9.79 17.63 -1.55
CA GLY A 44 10.44 18.21 -0.38
C GLY A 44 9.99 19.64 -0.10
N GLU A 45 8.82 20.02 -0.62
CA GLU A 45 8.23 21.35 -0.41
C GLU A 45 7.74 21.49 1.03
N GLN A 46 7.65 22.74 1.49
CA GLN A 46 6.99 23.04 2.76
C GLN A 46 5.47 22.89 2.60
N PHE A 47 4.81 22.50 3.68
CA PHE A 47 3.35 22.45 3.73
C PHE A 47 2.73 23.82 3.46
N ASP A 48 1.75 23.87 2.56
CA ASP A 48 1.01 25.08 2.21
C ASP A 48 -0.43 25.03 2.75
N GLU A 49 -0.70 25.83 3.78
CA GLU A 49 -2.05 26.00 4.34
C GLU A 49 -3.07 26.57 3.35
N ARG A 50 -2.58 27.34 2.36
CA ARG A 50 -3.40 28.03 1.36
C ARG A 50 -3.34 27.35 0.00
N SER A 51 -3.00 26.05 -0.03
CA SER A 51 -2.90 25.26 -1.26
C SER A 51 -4.16 25.45 -2.10
N ALA A 52 -4.00 26.00 -3.31
CA ALA A 52 -5.10 26.23 -4.22
C ALA A 52 -5.76 24.89 -4.61
N PRO A 53 -7.06 24.86 -4.94
CA PRO A 53 -7.69 23.66 -5.47
C PRO A 53 -6.96 23.16 -6.72
N THR A 54 -6.65 21.87 -6.76
CA THR A 54 -6.07 21.23 -7.96
C THR A 54 -7.06 21.34 -9.11
N LEU A 55 -6.67 21.99 -10.20
CA LEU A 55 -7.52 22.16 -11.38
C LEU A 55 -7.23 21.12 -12.46
N GLN A 56 -5.98 20.71 -12.58
CA GLN A 56 -5.51 19.79 -13.61
C GLN A 56 -4.76 18.61 -12.98
N PRO A 57 -4.88 17.39 -13.54
CA PRO A 57 -4.04 16.28 -13.14
C PRO A 57 -2.57 16.60 -13.40
N GLU A 58 -1.75 16.47 -12.37
CA GLU A 58 -0.30 16.62 -12.46
C GLU A 58 0.33 15.36 -11.86
N PHE A 59 1.53 14.98 -12.32
CA PHE A 59 2.26 13.90 -11.68
C PHE A 59 3.63 14.37 -11.23
N VAL A 60 4.10 13.75 -10.14
CA VAL A 60 5.47 13.90 -9.66
C VAL A 60 6.20 12.58 -9.85
N THR A 61 7.47 12.65 -10.26
CA THR A 61 8.31 11.46 -10.39
C THR A 61 9.09 11.22 -9.10
N VAL A 62 8.80 10.11 -8.43
CA VAL A 62 9.56 9.60 -7.29
C VAL A 62 10.61 8.63 -7.81
N LYS A 63 11.86 8.77 -7.36
CA LYS A 63 12.96 7.86 -7.68
C LYS A 63 13.35 7.09 -6.43
N VAL A 64 13.34 5.76 -6.53
CA VAL A 64 13.69 4.84 -5.44
C VAL A 64 14.85 3.98 -5.87
N GLN A 65 15.86 3.81 -5.02
CA GLN A 65 16.98 2.93 -5.34
C GLN A 65 16.49 1.48 -5.35
N ARG A 66 16.85 0.72 -6.39
CA ARG A 66 16.52 -0.70 -6.44
C ARG A 66 17.28 -1.47 -5.37
N PRO A 67 16.58 -2.28 -4.54
CA PRO A 67 17.23 -3.02 -3.45
C PRO A 67 18.14 -4.14 -3.97
N ASP A 68 17.82 -4.70 -5.13
CA ASP A 68 18.52 -5.83 -5.75
C ASP A 68 19.46 -5.40 -6.90
N TRP A 69 19.71 -4.10 -7.06
CA TRP A 69 20.62 -3.61 -8.09
C TRP A 69 22.08 -3.88 -7.72
N LYS A 70 22.86 -4.27 -8.73
CA LYS A 70 24.30 -4.51 -8.61
C LYS A 70 25.09 -3.54 -9.48
N PHE A 71 26.28 -3.16 -9.02
CA PHE A 71 27.18 -2.29 -9.77
C PHE A 71 27.42 -2.84 -11.19
N GLY A 72 27.29 -1.98 -12.19
CA GLY A 72 27.39 -2.36 -13.60
C GLY A 72 26.07 -2.81 -14.25
N GLU A 73 24.98 -2.98 -13.50
CA GLU A 73 23.65 -3.23 -14.09
C GLU A 73 22.97 -1.92 -14.53
N PRO A 74 22.19 -1.93 -15.62
CA PRO A 74 21.34 -0.79 -15.98
C PRO A 74 20.16 -0.63 -15.01
N ASN A 75 19.49 0.52 -15.09
CA ASN A 75 18.27 0.82 -14.35
C ASN A 75 18.46 0.78 -12.83
N GLN A 76 19.44 1.50 -12.27
CA GLN A 76 19.69 1.58 -10.81
C GLN A 76 18.47 2.01 -9.98
N PHE A 77 17.59 2.82 -10.57
CA PHE A 77 16.43 3.40 -9.90
C PHE A 77 15.13 2.84 -10.45
N ILE A 78 14.18 2.61 -9.56
CA ILE A 78 12.75 2.52 -9.87
C ILE A 78 12.22 3.95 -9.96
N ARG A 79 11.38 4.21 -10.96
CA ARG A 79 10.65 5.47 -11.13
C ARG A 79 9.17 5.22 -10.90
N ALA A 80 8.53 6.04 -10.08
CA ALA A 80 7.09 6.04 -9.93
C ALA A 80 6.54 7.43 -10.28
N GLN A 81 5.62 7.50 -11.23
CA GLN A 81 4.83 8.69 -11.51
C GLN A 81 3.60 8.66 -10.61
N VAL A 82 3.60 9.52 -9.60
CA VAL A 82 2.49 9.67 -8.66
C VAL A 82 1.60 10.80 -9.16
N TRP A 83 0.40 10.46 -9.61
CA TRP A 83 -0.55 11.39 -10.18
C TRP A 83 -1.42 11.98 -9.08
N ASP A 84 -1.37 13.31 -8.92
CA ASP A 84 -2.31 14.10 -8.13
C ASP A 84 -3.50 14.52 -8.98
N THR A 85 -4.71 14.29 -8.45
CA THR A 85 -5.95 14.70 -9.09
C THR A 85 -6.81 15.58 -8.19
N ALA A 86 -7.60 16.41 -8.84
CA ALA A 86 -8.62 17.22 -8.21
C ALA A 86 -9.64 16.36 -7.46
N GLY A 87 -9.63 16.41 -6.12
CA GLY A 87 -10.60 15.72 -5.24
C GLY A 87 -12.08 16.08 -5.43
N GLN A 88 -12.40 16.93 -6.41
CA GLN A 88 -13.75 17.14 -6.95
C GLN A 88 -14.24 16.01 -7.85
N GLU A 89 -13.43 14.96 -8.03
CA GLU A 89 -13.77 13.75 -8.79
C GLU A 89 -15.05 13.00 -8.35
N ARG A 90 -15.70 13.46 -7.27
CA ARG A 90 -17.06 13.08 -6.82
C ARG A 90 -18.12 13.10 -7.94
N PHE A 91 -17.90 13.80 -9.05
CA PHE A 91 -18.81 13.85 -10.19
C PHE A 91 -18.31 13.08 -11.41
N GLN A 92 -18.07 11.77 -11.32
CA GLN A 92 -17.97 10.82 -12.47
C GLN A 92 -17.00 11.16 -13.64
N ALA A 93 -16.23 12.24 -13.55
CA ALA A 93 -15.51 12.83 -14.69
C ALA A 93 -14.00 12.85 -14.48
N ILE A 94 -13.48 12.13 -13.49
CA ILE A 94 -12.21 11.46 -13.77
C ILE A 94 -12.55 10.36 -14.75
N SER A 95 -12.26 10.60 -16.03
CA SER A 95 -12.33 9.59 -17.07
C SER A 95 -11.68 8.31 -16.54
N SER A 96 -12.33 7.16 -16.73
CA SER A 96 -11.77 5.82 -16.43
C SER A 96 -10.31 5.66 -16.90
N SER A 97 -9.88 6.46 -17.89
CA SER A 97 -8.49 6.63 -18.32
C SER A 97 -7.48 6.95 -17.19
N HIS A 98 -7.88 7.64 -16.12
CA HIS A 98 -6.98 7.97 -15.02
C HIS A 98 -6.63 6.74 -14.17
N TYR A 99 -7.61 5.89 -13.88
CA TYR A 99 -7.42 4.63 -13.17
C TYR A 99 -6.71 3.57 -14.04
N ARG A 100 -6.88 3.69 -15.36
CA ARG A 100 -6.28 2.76 -16.31
C ARG A 100 -4.76 2.70 -16.16
N ARG A 101 -4.24 1.47 -16.15
CA ARG A 101 -2.80 1.17 -16.03
C ARG A 101 -2.15 1.71 -14.74
N ALA A 102 -2.92 1.97 -13.68
CA ALA A 102 -2.34 2.20 -12.37
C ALA A 102 -1.71 0.90 -11.84
N ASN A 103 -0.43 0.98 -11.44
CA ASN A 103 0.27 -0.09 -10.76
C ASN A 103 0.02 -0.07 -9.24
N GLY A 104 -0.34 1.09 -8.71
CA GLY A 104 -0.75 1.22 -7.32
C GLY A 104 -1.58 2.46 -7.05
N ALA A 105 -2.12 2.55 -5.83
CA ALA A 105 -2.96 3.67 -5.42
C ALA A 105 -2.73 4.07 -3.96
N LEU A 106 -2.83 5.37 -3.70
CA LEU A 106 -2.93 5.99 -2.38
C LEU A 106 -4.38 6.44 -2.20
N ILE A 107 -5.06 5.96 -1.16
CA ILE A 107 -6.43 6.35 -0.82
C ILE A 107 -6.38 7.20 0.45
N VAL A 108 -6.63 8.49 0.32
CA VAL A 108 -6.41 9.47 1.38
C VAL A 108 -7.72 9.92 2.01
N TYR A 109 -7.77 9.98 3.34
CA TYR A 109 -8.85 10.62 4.09
C TYR A 109 -8.31 11.57 5.16
N ASP A 110 -9.16 12.50 5.60
CA ASP A 110 -8.87 13.41 6.72
C ASP A 110 -9.38 12.77 8.01
N VAL A 111 -8.47 12.50 8.97
CA VAL A 111 -8.83 11.89 10.25
C VAL A 111 -9.85 12.73 11.05
N SER A 112 -9.88 14.04 10.82
CA SER A 112 -10.80 14.98 11.48
C SER A 112 -12.19 15.06 10.82
N ASP A 113 -12.38 14.43 9.66
CA ASP A 113 -13.67 14.37 8.96
C ASP A 113 -14.07 12.93 8.62
N LYS A 114 -14.93 12.36 9.47
CA LYS A 114 -15.47 11.01 9.30
C LYS A 114 -16.19 10.78 7.96
N ASN A 115 -16.72 11.81 7.30
CA ASN A 115 -17.37 11.63 6.01
C ASN A 115 -16.35 11.24 4.94
N THR A 116 -15.17 11.84 4.95
CA THR A 116 -14.08 11.49 4.01
C THR A 116 -13.64 10.04 4.18
N PHE A 117 -13.69 9.51 5.40
CA PHE A 117 -13.45 8.09 5.68
C PHE A 117 -14.59 7.19 5.18
N ASN A 118 -15.84 7.60 5.37
CA ASN A 118 -17.01 6.84 4.89
C ASN A 118 -17.03 6.74 3.35
N ASP A 119 -16.42 7.68 2.63
CA ASP A 119 -16.29 7.66 1.16
C ASP A 119 -15.28 6.59 0.66
N ILE A 120 -14.48 6.00 1.55
CA ILE A 120 -13.46 5.00 1.17
C ILE A 120 -14.10 3.64 0.87
N PHE A 121 -15.02 3.20 1.72
CA PHE A 121 -15.47 1.80 1.79
C PHE A 121 -16.94 1.64 1.32
N PRO A 122 -17.30 0.50 0.70
CA PRO A 122 -18.67 0.21 0.27
C PRO A 122 -19.72 0.31 1.40
N GLY A 123 -20.86 0.93 1.10
CA GLY A 123 -21.99 1.04 2.05
C GLY A 123 -21.98 2.30 2.92
N GLY A 124 -21.07 3.25 2.66
CA GLY A 124 -21.18 4.62 3.17
C GLY A 124 -22.41 5.36 2.62
N LYS A 125 -22.89 6.36 3.37
CA LYS A 125 -24.10 7.15 3.00
C LYS A 125 -23.87 8.14 1.85
N SER A 126 -22.62 8.45 1.52
CA SER A 126 -22.26 9.51 0.56
C SER A 126 -22.34 9.11 -0.92
N GLY A 127 -22.59 7.83 -1.24
CA GLY A 127 -22.58 7.32 -2.62
C GLY A 127 -21.19 7.23 -3.26
N CYS A 128 -20.17 7.88 -2.69
CA CYS A 128 -18.76 7.77 -3.09
C CYS A 128 -18.12 6.53 -2.46
N GLN A 129 -17.40 5.74 -3.25
CA GLN A 129 -16.73 4.51 -2.80
C GLN A 129 -15.37 4.37 -3.51
N TRP A 130 -14.31 4.95 -2.93
CA TRP A 130 -12.99 5.01 -3.57
C TRP A 130 -12.40 3.62 -3.88
N LEU A 131 -12.57 2.66 -2.97
CA LEU A 131 -12.11 1.28 -3.19
C LEU A 131 -12.87 0.60 -4.33
N THR A 132 -14.18 0.82 -4.42
CA THR A 132 -15.02 0.30 -5.52
C THR A 132 -14.60 0.90 -6.85
N ALA A 133 -14.46 2.22 -6.91
CA ALA A 133 -14.05 2.91 -8.13
C ALA A 133 -12.65 2.47 -8.60
N LEU A 134 -11.70 2.30 -7.68
CA LEU A 134 -10.38 1.76 -7.99
C LEU A 134 -10.49 0.37 -8.59
N LYS A 135 -11.23 -0.54 -7.95
CA LYS A 135 -11.42 -1.89 -8.48
C LYS A 135 -12.07 -1.89 -9.86
N ASP A 136 -13.15 -1.16 -10.05
CA ASP A 136 -13.94 -1.22 -11.28
C ASP A 136 -13.23 -0.59 -12.50
N ASN A 137 -12.26 0.31 -12.27
CA ASN A 137 -11.62 1.08 -13.34
C ASN A 137 -10.11 0.81 -13.52
N SER A 138 -9.46 0.18 -12.54
CA SER A 138 -8.06 -0.23 -12.67
C SER A 138 -7.93 -1.58 -13.37
N ASP A 139 -6.74 -1.88 -13.87
CA ASP A 139 -6.44 -3.19 -14.43
C ASP A 139 -6.06 -4.16 -13.29
N PRO A 140 -6.86 -5.21 -13.01
CA PRO A 140 -6.58 -6.13 -11.91
C PRO A 140 -5.25 -6.86 -12.05
N SER A 141 -4.73 -7.01 -13.27
CA SER A 141 -3.44 -7.64 -13.54
C SER A 141 -2.25 -6.72 -13.25
N LEU A 142 -2.47 -5.40 -13.22
CA LEU A 142 -1.42 -4.40 -12.99
C LEU A 142 -1.44 -3.84 -11.56
N LEU A 143 -2.60 -3.82 -10.90
CA LEU A 143 -2.74 -3.25 -9.57
C LEU A 143 -2.03 -4.11 -8.51
N ALA A 144 -0.82 -3.69 -8.16
CA ALA A 144 0.08 -4.41 -7.28
C ALA A 144 -0.03 -3.96 -5.82
N ALA A 145 -0.21 -2.68 -5.53
CA ALA A 145 -0.25 -2.21 -4.15
C ALA A 145 -1.23 -1.06 -3.95
N VAL A 146 -1.94 -1.11 -2.83
CA VAL A 146 -2.84 -0.04 -2.41
C VAL A 146 -2.52 0.32 -0.96
N MET A 147 -2.42 1.62 -0.70
CA MET A 147 -2.17 2.16 0.63
C MET A 147 -3.34 3.05 1.05
N LEU A 148 -3.93 2.73 2.19
CA LEU A 148 -4.85 3.59 2.91
C LEU A 148 -4.06 4.61 3.73
N VAL A 149 -4.34 5.90 3.53
CA VAL A 149 -3.63 7.01 4.18
C VAL A 149 -4.59 7.79 5.07
N GLU A 150 -4.39 7.67 6.38
CA GLU A 150 -4.99 8.53 7.40
C GLU A 150 -4.17 9.81 7.48
N ASN A 151 -4.68 10.91 6.95
CA ASN A 151 -3.97 12.18 6.92
C ASN A 151 -4.47 13.15 8.00
N LYS A 152 -3.62 14.15 8.29
CA LYS A 152 -3.83 15.23 9.26
C LYS A 152 -3.90 14.75 10.71
N VAL A 153 -3.11 13.73 11.05
CA VAL A 153 -3.03 13.19 12.42
C VAL A 153 -2.54 14.19 13.45
N ASP A 154 -1.90 15.28 13.02
CA ASP A 154 -1.58 16.43 13.88
C ASP A 154 -2.83 17.04 14.54
N LYS A 155 -3.99 16.98 13.89
CA LYS A 155 -5.26 17.49 14.43
C LYS A 155 -5.85 16.63 15.56
N LEU A 156 -5.39 15.38 15.73
CA LEU A 156 -5.88 14.51 16.82
C LEU A 156 -5.51 15.07 18.20
N ASN A 157 -4.39 15.79 18.28
CA ASN A 157 -3.87 16.36 19.51
C ASN A 157 -4.32 17.81 19.73
N GLU A 158 -4.92 18.44 18.71
CA GLU A 158 -5.50 19.78 18.84
C GLU A 158 -6.82 19.68 19.62
N THR A 159 -6.99 20.52 20.64
CA THR A 159 -8.23 20.64 21.42
C THR A 159 -9.36 21.12 20.50
N SER A 160 -9.95 20.19 19.77
CA SER A 160 -11.07 20.46 18.90
C SER A 160 -12.24 20.93 19.73
N GLY A 161 -12.84 22.07 19.36
CA GLY A 161 -14.13 22.47 19.90
C GLY A 161 -15.14 21.32 19.82
N ALA A 162 -16.18 21.35 20.66
CA ALA A 162 -17.07 20.25 21.03
C ALA A 162 -17.86 19.49 19.91
N LYS A 163 -17.48 19.59 18.63
CA LYS A 163 -18.20 19.01 17.48
C LYS A 163 -17.35 18.20 16.48
N THR A 164 -16.02 18.15 16.58
CA THR A 164 -15.21 17.36 15.63
C THR A 164 -15.39 15.86 15.87
N LYS A 165 -15.89 15.13 14.87
CA LYS A 165 -16.04 13.67 14.92
C LYS A 165 -14.87 13.00 14.20
N PHE A 166 -13.81 12.73 14.96
CA PHE A 166 -12.66 11.99 14.46
C PHE A 166 -13.01 10.55 14.04
N VAL A 167 -12.27 10.04 13.07
CA VAL A 167 -12.27 8.63 12.71
C VAL A 167 -11.71 7.82 13.89
N LYS A 168 -12.36 6.70 14.22
CA LYS A 168 -11.95 5.84 15.34
C LYS A 168 -11.06 4.71 14.83
N ASP A 169 -10.04 4.35 15.61
CA ASP A 169 -9.18 3.18 15.32
C ASP A 169 -9.95 1.88 15.08
N GLN A 170 -11.08 1.68 15.76
CA GLN A 170 -11.93 0.52 15.55
C GLN A 170 -12.56 0.49 14.15
N ASP A 171 -12.92 1.66 13.60
CA ASP A 171 -13.48 1.79 12.26
C ASP A 171 -12.39 1.48 11.22
N VAL A 172 -11.16 1.97 11.42
CA VAL A 172 -10.00 1.68 10.56
C VAL A 172 -9.64 0.20 10.58
N LYS A 173 -9.51 -0.40 11.78
CA LYS A 173 -9.24 -1.84 11.93
C LYS A 173 -10.30 -2.71 11.26
N ARG A 174 -11.57 -2.27 11.31
CA ARG A 174 -12.65 -2.92 10.61
C ARG A 174 -12.46 -2.86 9.09
N VAL A 175 -12.15 -1.71 8.51
CA VAL A 175 -11.87 -1.59 7.06
C VAL A 175 -10.69 -2.46 6.63
N LEU A 176 -9.57 -2.39 7.36
CA LEU A 176 -8.36 -3.17 7.07
C LEU A 176 -8.60 -4.68 7.12
N SER A 177 -9.37 -5.16 8.10
CA SER A 177 -9.74 -6.58 8.20
C SER A 177 -10.78 -6.99 7.15
N GLU A 178 -11.84 -6.20 6.95
CA GLU A 178 -12.86 -6.50 5.95
C GLU A 178 -12.29 -6.53 4.52
N THR A 179 -11.22 -5.77 4.27
CA THR A 179 -10.48 -5.81 2.99
C THR A 179 -9.78 -7.12 2.71
N VAL A 180 -9.44 -7.86 3.76
CA VAL A 180 -8.68 -9.10 3.61
C VAL A 180 -9.56 -10.32 3.83
N PHE A 181 -10.64 -10.22 4.59
CA PHE A 181 -11.39 -11.39 5.08
C PHE A 181 -12.81 -11.56 4.57
N LYS A 182 -13.52 -10.52 4.17
CA LYS A 182 -14.94 -10.70 3.82
C LYS A 182 -15.11 -11.32 2.44
N THR A 183 -15.91 -12.39 2.43
CA THR A 183 -16.31 -13.20 1.27
C THR A 183 -17.07 -12.34 0.23
N PRO A 184 -16.97 -12.63 -1.09
CA PRO A 184 -17.33 -11.72 -2.18
C PRO A 184 -18.79 -11.23 -2.24
N LYS A 185 -19.69 -11.78 -1.42
CA LYS A 185 -21.09 -11.33 -1.42
C LYS A 185 -21.32 -10.04 -0.63
N LEU A 186 -20.46 -9.66 0.33
CA LEU A 186 -20.68 -8.49 1.21
C LEU A 186 -19.40 -7.86 1.81
N GLY A 187 -18.20 -8.11 1.28
CA GLY A 187 -17.02 -7.32 1.67
C GLY A 187 -15.75 -7.57 0.86
N LEU A 188 -14.68 -6.83 1.20
CA LEU A 188 -13.56 -6.45 0.33
C LEU A 188 -12.51 -7.53 -0.02
N GLY A 189 -12.73 -8.82 0.28
CA GLY A 189 -11.90 -9.92 -0.25
C GLY A 189 -11.95 -10.09 -1.79
N TRP A 190 -12.70 -9.21 -2.47
CA TRP A 190 -12.92 -9.14 -3.92
C TRP A 190 -11.95 -8.19 -4.66
N LEU A 191 -10.90 -7.59 -4.07
CA LEU A 191 -9.92 -6.91 -4.95
C LEU A 191 -9.36 -7.86 -6.03
N HIS A 192 -9.41 -9.16 -5.75
CA HIS A 192 -9.21 -10.23 -6.71
C HIS A 192 -10.50 -11.06 -6.83
N ASP A 193 -10.98 -11.33 -8.05
CA ASP A 193 -12.22 -12.09 -8.32
C ASP A 193 -12.10 -13.61 -8.02
N ALA A 194 -11.07 -14.04 -7.29
CA ALA A 194 -10.76 -15.44 -7.01
C ALA A 194 -11.49 -15.97 -5.77
N LYS A 195 -11.67 -17.30 -5.73
CA LYS A 195 -12.30 -17.99 -4.58
C LYS A 195 -11.47 -17.81 -3.30
N PRO A 196 -12.09 -17.75 -2.11
CA PRO A 196 -11.38 -17.57 -0.85
C PRO A 196 -10.22 -18.55 -0.62
N GLU A 197 -10.38 -19.81 -1.00
CA GLU A 197 -9.37 -20.86 -0.84
C GLU A 197 -8.10 -20.58 -1.67
N GLU A 198 -8.27 -19.86 -2.78
CA GLU A 198 -7.18 -19.44 -3.66
C GLU A 198 -6.57 -18.10 -3.26
N THR A 199 -7.26 -17.28 -2.48
CA THR A 199 -6.77 -15.97 -2.02
C THR A 199 -6.14 -16.03 -0.64
N VAL A 200 -6.47 -17.03 0.18
CA VAL A 200 -5.90 -17.25 1.53
C VAL A 200 -4.37 -17.20 1.55
N PRO A 201 -3.66 -17.94 0.68
CA PRO A 201 -2.20 -17.92 0.69
C PRO A 201 -1.60 -16.55 0.33
N PHE A 202 -2.41 -15.61 -0.18
CA PHE A 202 -1.97 -14.32 -0.69
C PHE A 202 -2.58 -13.14 0.06
N ARG A 203 -3.29 -13.40 1.16
CA ARG A 203 -4.00 -12.37 1.95
C ARG A 203 -3.06 -11.26 2.42
N ILE A 204 -1.85 -11.61 2.84
CA ILE A 204 -0.83 -10.62 3.22
C ILE A 204 -0.39 -9.80 2.00
N ALA A 205 -0.06 -10.46 0.89
CA ALA A 205 0.38 -9.78 -0.33
C ALA A 205 -0.69 -8.81 -0.88
N ASN A 206 -1.96 -9.16 -0.74
CA ASN A 206 -3.12 -8.39 -1.20
C ASN A 206 -3.70 -7.44 -0.12
N SER A 207 -3.14 -7.45 1.09
CA SER A 207 -3.53 -6.53 2.16
C SER A 207 -3.28 -5.08 1.75
N LEU A 208 -4.10 -4.16 2.27
CA LEU A 208 -3.77 -2.73 2.16
C LEU A 208 -2.52 -2.46 3.00
N MET A 209 -1.65 -1.57 2.52
CA MET A 209 -0.76 -0.85 3.43
C MET A 209 -1.61 0.19 4.18
N PHE A 210 -1.27 0.49 5.42
CA PHE A 210 -1.93 1.57 6.16
C PHE A 210 -0.90 2.56 6.66
N ALA A 211 -1.07 3.85 6.35
CA ALA A 211 -0.17 4.90 6.79
C ALA A 211 -0.93 5.98 7.55
N ARG A 212 -0.44 6.35 8.73
CA ARG A 212 -0.84 7.55 9.47
C ARG A 212 0.11 8.66 9.13
N THR A 213 -0.39 9.82 8.70
CA THR A 213 0.44 10.88 8.13
C THR A 213 0.04 12.26 8.60
N SER A 214 1.04 13.13 8.73
CA SER A 214 0.85 14.58 8.84
C SER A 214 1.70 15.27 7.79
N ALA A 215 1.05 15.75 6.71
CA ALA A 215 1.72 16.59 5.71
C ALA A 215 2.38 17.82 6.34
N ARG A 216 1.73 18.41 7.36
CA ARG A 216 2.21 19.59 8.09
C ARG A 216 3.57 19.35 8.75
N ASN A 217 3.75 18.17 9.34
CA ASN A 217 4.95 17.82 10.10
C ASN A 217 5.92 16.91 9.32
N ASN A 218 5.59 16.56 8.07
CA ASN A 218 6.26 15.53 7.28
C ASN A 218 6.49 14.21 8.04
N THR A 219 5.48 13.76 8.80
CA THR A 219 5.56 12.51 9.55
C THR A 219 4.70 11.42 8.92
N ALA A 220 5.16 10.17 9.02
CA ALA A 220 4.39 9.00 8.66
C ALA A 220 4.70 7.82 9.59
N GLU A 221 3.67 7.10 10.03
CA GLU A 221 3.76 5.77 10.62
C GLU A 221 3.14 4.78 9.64
N LEU A 222 3.93 3.82 9.15
CA LEU A 222 3.46 2.80 8.23
C LEU A 222 3.12 1.52 8.99
N PHE A 223 2.03 0.87 8.60
CA PHE A 223 1.57 -0.40 9.14
C PHE A 223 1.35 -1.38 7.99
N GLU A 224 1.83 -2.61 8.18
CA GLU A 224 1.69 -3.68 7.20
C GLU A 224 1.13 -4.92 7.89
N GLN A 225 0.42 -5.74 7.13
CA GLN A 225 -0.15 -6.97 7.65
C GLN A 225 0.94 -8.04 7.81
N SER A 226 0.98 -8.67 8.98
CA SER A 226 1.88 -9.76 9.33
C SER A 226 1.12 -10.97 9.87
N GLU A 227 1.71 -12.16 9.75
CA GLU A 227 1.28 -13.36 10.47
C GLU A 227 2.08 -13.50 11.76
N LYS A 228 1.40 -13.47 12.90
CA LYS A 228 1.99 -13.82 14.19
C LYS A 228 1.60 -15.24 14.57
N ALA A 229 2.61 -16.05 14.86
CA ALA A 229 2.41 -17.33 15.50
C ALA A 229 1.73 -17.10 16.86
N VAL A 230 0.59 -17.75 17.07
CA VAL A 230 -0.08 -17.71 18.36
C VAL A 230 0.49 -18.84 19.22
N PRO A 231 1.00 -18.56 20.43
CA PRO A 231 1.47 -19.62 21.32
C PRO A 231 0.36 -20.66 21.50
N GLY A 232 0.65 -21.92 21.20
CA GLY A 232 -0.31 -23.01 21.32
C GLY A 232 -0.86 -23.11 22.74
N ARG A 233 -2.16 -23.39 22.88
CA ARG A 233 -2.77 -23.68 24.18
C ARG A 233 -2.40 -25.11 24.57
N ALA A 234 -1.96 -25.31 25.81
CA ALA A 234 -1.81 -26.64 26.39
C ALA A 234 -3.16 -27.38 26.31
N LEU A 235 -3.17 -28.60 25.77
CA LEU A 235 -4.34 -29.46 25.82
C LEU A 235 -4.60 -29.81 27.30
N THR A 236 -5.63 -29.22 27.89
CA THR A 236 -6.14 -29.67 29.18
C THR A 236 -7.05 -30.87 28.89
N ILE A 237 -6.51 -32.09 29.00
CA ILE A 237 -7.37 -33.28 29.05
C ILE A 237 -8.18 -33.15 30.35
N GLN A 238 -9.50 -33.21 30.25
CA GLN A 238 -10.42 -33.09 31.39
C GLN A 238 -9.93 -33.98 32.56
N GLY A 239 -9.39 -33.35 33.61
CA GLY A 239 -9.06 -34.01 34.89
C GLY A 239 -7.59 -34.15 35.26
N LEU A 240 -6.61 -33.78 34.41
CA LEU A 240 -5.19 -33.78 34.81
C LEU A 240 -4.55 -32.42 34.54
N SER A 241 -4.51 -31.59 35.58
CA SER A 241 -3.59 -30.45 35.62
C SER A 241 -2.20 -30.99 35.96
N LEU A 242 -1.32 -31.12 34.97
CA LEU A 242 0.11 -31.24 35.22
C LEU A 242 0.64 -29.83 35.47
N ASP A 243 0.33 -29.28 36.64
CA ASP A 243 0.86 -28.00 37.08
C ASP A 243 2.39 -28.14 37.23
N GLY A 244 3.13 -27.57 36.26
CA GLY A 244 4.58 -27.38 36.36
C GLY A 244 5.49 -28.27 35.51
N LEU A 245 4.95 -29.18 34.66
CA LEU A 245 5.77 -29.95 33.72
C LEU A 245 5.62 -29.40 32.28
N PRO A 246 6.73 -29.08 31.57
CA PRO A 246 6.65 -28.59 30.20
C PRO A 246 6.07 -29.67 29.27
N LEU A 247 4.94 -29.36 28.62
CA LEU A 247 4.32 -30.26 27.66
C LEU A 247 5.22 -30.45 26.42
N PRO A 248 5.37 -31.69 25.92
CA PRO A 248 6.04 -31.96 24.66
C PRO A 248 5.43 -31.15 23.51
N GLU A 249 6.28 -30.67 22.61
CA GLU A 249 5.91 -29.72 21.56
C GLU A 249 4.80 -30.24 20.63
N PHE A 250 4.73 -31.55 20.41
CA PHE A 250 3.68 -32.23 19.64
C PHE A 250 2.29 -32.22 20.29
N MET A 251 2.19 -31.95 21.60
CA MET A 251 0.92 -31.86 22.34
C MET A 251 0.34 -30.43 22.38
N LYS A 252 1.09 -29.42 21.89
CA LYS A 252 0.57 -28.07 21.76
C LYS A 252 -0.25 -28.00 20.48
N GLN A 253 -1.56 -27.81 20.58
CA GLN A 253 -2.38 -27.54 19.41
C GLN A 253 -1.94 -26.16 18.86
N GLN A 254 -1.24 -26.17 17.72
CA GLN A 254 -0.83 -24.94 17.05
C GLN A 254 -2.10 -24.21 16.61
N GLN A 255 -2.36 -23.07 17.22
CA GLN A 255 -3.44 -22.21 16.76
C GLN A 255 -3.07 -21.61 15.40
N PRO A 256 -4.03 -21.42 14.49
CA PRO A 256 -3.76 -20.76 13.22
C PRO A 256 -3.14 -19.38 13.49
N PRO A 257 -2.16 -18.95 12.68
CA PRO A 257 -1.49 -17.67 12.88
C PRO A 257 -2.51 -16.52 12.88
N LYS A 258 -2.34 -15.58 13.81
CA LYS A 258 -3.19 -14.40 13.90
C LYS A 258 -2.63 -13.33 12.98
N LEU A 259 -3.50 -12.82 12.10
CA LEU A 259 -3.15 -11.71 11.21
C LEU A 259 -3.34 -10.39 11.96
N GLU A 260 -2.27 -9.59 12.04
CA GLU A 260 -2.26 -8.29 12.70
C GLU A 260 -1.59 -7.25 11.79
N TYR A 261 -1.94 -5.98 11.96
CA TYR A 261 -1.20 -4.88 11.35
C TYR A 261 -0.10 -4.44 12.32
N GLU A 262 1.14 -4.53 11.87
CA GLU A 262 2.31 -4.17 12.65
C GLU A 262 2.95 -2.88 12.14
N PRO A 263 3.42 -2.00 13.05
CA PRO A 263 4.14 -0.80 12.66
C PRO A 263 5.49 -1.16 12.05
N ASN A 264 5.81 -0.53 10.93
CA ASN A 264 7.13 -0.52 10.34
C ASN A 264 7.96 0.59 10.98
N LEU A 265 8.82 0.22 11.93
CA LEU A 265 9.62 1.17 12.73
C LEU A 265 10.65 1.97 11.92
N GLY A 266 10.95 1.55 10.68
CA GLY A 266 11.87 2.24 9.78
C GLY A 266 11.25 3.45 9.06
N VAL A 267 9.92 3.53 8.99
CA VAL A 267 9.21 4.61 8.31
C VAL A 267 8.81 5.68 9.30
N LYS A 268 9.31 6.90 9.07
CA LYS A 268 9.05 8.09 9.89
C LYS A 268 8.54 9.28 9.08
N THR A 269 8.80 9.31 7.78
CA THR A 269 8.41 10.42 6.89
C THR A 269 7.49 9.94 5.77
N ILE A 270 6.76 10.89 5.17
CA ILE A 270 5.82 10.58 4.09
C ILE A 270 6.58 10.08 2.84
N SER A 271 7.77 10.61 2.58
CA SER A 271 8.67 10.12 1.52
C SER A 271 9.03 8.64 1.70
N GLN A 272 9.34 8.21 2.93
CA GLN A 272 9.66 6.81 3.23
C GLN A 272 8.43 5.90 3.09
N ALA A 273 7.24 6.37 3.49
CA ALA A 273 6.00 5.61 3.25
C ALA A 273 5.73 5.45 1.75
N LEU A 274 5.94 6.51 0.96
CA LEU A 274 5.78 6.46 -0.49
C LEU A 274 6.82 5.55 -1.16
N GLU A 275 8.07 5.58 -0.70
CA GLU A 275 9.11 4.65 -1.11
C GLU A 275 8.71 3.20 -0.84
N ALA A 276 8.15 2.91 0.33
CA ALA A 276 7.64 1.58 0.68
C ALA A 276 6.56 1.09 -0.27
N LEU A 277 5.63 1.96 -0.66
CA LEU A 277 4.61 1.63 -1.66
C LEU A 277 5.26 1.27 -3.00
N VAL A 278 6.22 2.08 -3.47
CA VAL A 278 6.92 1.86 -4.74
C VAL A 278 7.71 0.56 -4.74
N LEU A 279 8.40 0.24 -3.63
CA LEU A 279 9.12 -1.02 -3.49
C LEU A 279 8.15 -2.22 -3.46
N ARG A 280 6.99 -2.08 -2.80
CA ARG A 280 5.96 -3.13 -2.81
C ARG A 280 5.42 -3.40 -4.22
N ILE A 281 5.21 -2.35 -5.03
CA ILE A 281 4.84 -2.48 -6.45
C ILE A 281 5.95 -3.20 -7.22
N TYR A 282 7.20 -2.76 -7.06
CA TYR A 282 8.35 -3.36 -7.74
C TYR A 282 8.49 -4.86 -7.43
N THR A 283 8.51 -5.24 -6.16
CA THR A 283 8.64 -6.64 -5.75
C THR A 283 7.50 -7.50 -6.30
N ARG A 284 6.27 -6.96 -6.33
CA ARG A 284 5.13 -7.70 -6.89
C ARG A 284 5.20 -7.83 -8.41
N SER A 285 5.61 -6.79 -9.13
CA SER A 285 5.76 -6.85 -10.60
C SER A 285 6.74 -7.95 -11.04
N LYS A 286 7.86 -8.11 -10.32
CA LYS A 286 8.85 -9.16 -10.58
C LYS A 286 8.31 -10.57 -10.37
N ASN A 287 7.50 -10.76 -9.33
CA ASN A 287 6.86 -12.05 -9.09
C ASN A 287 5.90 -12.42 -10.23
N ILE A 288 5.17 -11.43 -10.78
CA ILE A 288 4.27 -11.64 -11.91
C ILE A 288 5.05 -11.97 -13.19
N GLU A 289 6.13 -11.24 -13.48
CA GLU A 289 6.99 -11.46 -14.67
C GLU A 289 7.71 -12.82 -14.64
N ALA A 290 8.05 -13.34 -13.47
CA ALA A 290 8.69 -14.64 -13.30
C ALA A 290 7.79 -15.85 -13.62
N GLY A 291 6.60 -15.63 -14.19
CA GLY A 291 5.63 -16.69 -14.49
C GLY A 291 5.00 -17.30 -13.24
N ALA A 292 5.23 -16.70 -12.05
CA ALA A 292 4.44 -17.05 -10.89
C ALA A 292 3.02 -16.58 -11.18
N SER A 293 2.15 -17.52 -11.50
CA SER A 293 0.73 -17.25 -11.75
C SER A 293 0.05 -16.53 -10.58
N LYS A 294 0.67 -16.53 -9.39
CA LYS A 294 0.19 -15.89 -8.15
C LYS A 294 1.39 -15.39 -7.30
N PRO A 295 1.36 -14.16 -6.76
CA PRO A 295 2.47 -13.56 -5.99
C PRO A 295 2.71 -14.29 -4.68
N SER A 296 3.95 -14.39 -4.17
CA SER A 296 4.22 -15.08 -2.89
C SER A 296 3.52 -14.37 -1.71
N GLY A 297 2.87 -15.13 -0.82
CA GLY A 297 2.16 -14.63 0.36
C GLY A 297 3.00 -14.03 1.48
N LYS A 298 4.31 -13.86 1.29
CA LYS A 298 5.19 -13.31 2.33
C LYS A 298 4.89 -11.82 2.56
N ALA A 299 4.97 -11.40 3.82
CA ALA A 299 4.93 -9.99 4.17
C ALA A 299 6.05 -9.25 3.42
N PHE A 300 5.68 -8.15 2.75
CA PHE A 300 6.67 -7.25 2.20
C PHE A 300 7.40 -6.59 3.37
N SER A 301 8.72 -6.60 3.35
CA SER A 301 9.57 -5.95 4.36
C SER A 301 10.51 -5.01 3.64
N LEU A 302 10.47 -3.73 4.01
CA LEU A 302 11.35 -2.67 3.48
C LEU A 302 12.83 -3.00 3.61
N HIS A 303 13.16 -3.75 4.65
CA HIS A 303 14.48 -4.32 4.88
C HIS A 303 14.29 -5.80 5.08
N ASP A 304 15.03 -6.64 4.36
CA ASP A 304 15.25 -8.00 4.83
C ASP A 304 15.68 -7.86 6.29
N LYS A 305 14.95 -8.49 7.23
CA LYS A 305 15.43 -8.62 8.60
C LYS A 305 16.80 -9.24 8.43
N ALA A 306 17.86 -8.44 8.65
CA ALA A 306 19.21 -8.95 8.62
C ALA A 306 19.17 -10.26 9.40
N GLU A 307 19.54 -11.36 8.74
CA GLU A 307 19.65 -12.64 9.40
C GLU A 307 20.49 -12.36 10.64
N THR A 308 19.87 -12.45 11.81
CA THR A 308 20.62 -12.54 13.04
C THR A 308 21.27 -13.90 12.97
N THR A 309 22.39 -13.98 12.27
CA THR A 309 23.33 -15.06 12.35
C THR A 309 23.74 -15.08 13.81
N GLN A 310 23.06 -15.90 14.61
CA GLN A 310 23.63 -16.38 15.85
C GLN A 310 24.92 -17.07 15.45
N ASN A 311 26.01 -16.32 15.53
CA ASN A 311 27.34 -16.88 15.67
C ASN A 311 27.31 -17.68 16.97
N ASN A 312 26.93 -18.96 16.87
CA ASN A 312 27.42 -19.97 17.77
C ASN A 312 28.92 -20.12 17.49
N SER A 313 29.72 -19.18 17.96
CA SER A 313 31.14 -19.42 18.19
C SER A 313 31.24 -20.24 19.46
N CYS A 314 31.37 -21.54 19.25
CA CYS A 314 31.94 -22.46 20.22
C CYS A 314 33.40 -22.05 20.46
N CYS A 315 33.72 -21.64 21.70
CA CYS A 315 35.02 -21.76 22.35
C CYS A 315 34.77 -21.81 23.86
#